data_AF-A0A847KKP8-F1
#
_entry.id   AF-A0A847KKP8-F1
#
_cell.length_a   1.000
_cell.length_b   1.000
_cell.length_c   1.000
_cell.angle_alpha   90.00
_cell.angle_beta   90.00
_cell.angle_gamma   90.00
#
_symmetry.space_group_name_H-M   'P 1'
#
loop_
_entity.id
_entity.type
_entity.pdbx_description
1 polymer ?
#
loop_
_entity_poly.entity_id
_entity_poly.type
_entity_poly.pdbx_seq_one_letter_code
_entity_poly.pdbx_strand_id
1 'polypeptide(L)'
;MWFSFGLAALLLVLGLLVHVFRMYFLISGYNTMPKAKREKVDVRSIARLIGWWSYANAAVLVVVGVLLAVGVAVPLAVPLVFFGVTTLALLVRAQRYDGNLFDEDGRLRPGAWKQLVGVGVFLAILAVGITVFLAWLSRPVEVTATDDGVAISGMYATTLAWDTIREVRLLEEL
;
A
#
# COMPACT_ATOMS: atom_id res chain seq x y z
N MET A 1 9.33 -0.15 -15.07
CA MET A 1 8.39 0.44 -16.05
C MET A 1 7.12 -0.38 -16.20
N TRP A 2 7.14 -1.55 -16.85
CA TRP A 2 5.92 -2.33 -17.16
C TRP A 2 5.08 -2.69 -15.94
N PHE A 3 5.74 -3.07 -14.85
CA PHE A 3 5.08 -3.31 -13.57
C PHE A 3 4.24 -2.10 -13.10
N SER A 4 4.77 -0.88 -13.23
CA SER A 4 4.09 0.36 -12.87
C SER A 4 2.83 0.59 -13.72
N PHE A 5 2.91 0.35 -15.03
CA PHE A 5 1.75 0.48 -15.93
C PHE A 5 0.67 -0.57 -15.66
N GLY A 6 1.07 -1.83 -15.42
CA GLY A 6 0.13 -2.89 -15.05
C GLY A 6 -0.62 -2.57 -13.77
N LEU A 7 0.07 -2.08 -12.75
CA LEU A 7 -0.54 -1.68 -11.48
C LEU A 7 -1.43 -0.44 -11.63
N ALA A 8 -1.03 0.53 -12.45
CA ALA A 8 -1.86 1.69 -12.76
C ALA A 8 -3.17 1.31 -13.45
N ALA A 9 -3.10 0.41 -14.44
CA ALA A 9 -4.28 -0.09 -15.14
C ALA A 9 -5.23 -0.81 -14.18
N LEU A 10 -4.70 -1.66 -13.29
CA LEU A 10 -5.49 -2.33 -12.26
C LEU A 10 -6.23 -1.33 -11.36
N LEU A 11 -5.54 -0.31 -10.85
CA LEU A 11 -6.15 0.72 -10.00
C LEU A 11 -7.20 1.54 -10.75
N LEU A 12 -6.97 1.90 -12.02
CA LEU A 12 -7.96 2.58 -12.85
C LEU A 12 -9.23 1.74 -12.99
N VAL A 13 -9.08 0.46 -13.32
CA VAL A 13 -10.21 -0.47 -13.47
C VAL A 13 -10.97 -0.59 -12.15
N LEU A 14 -10.28 -0.85 -11.03
CA LEU A 14 -10.93 -0.96 -9.72
C LEU A 14 -11.66 0.34 -9.33
N GLY A 15 -11.02 1.49 -9.53
CA GLY A 15 -11.64 2.79 -9.30
C GLY A 15 -12.91 2.99 -10.13
N LEU A 16 -12.87 2.60 -11.42
CA LEU A 16 -14.02 2.69 -12.33
C LEU A 16 -15.16 1.75 -11.92
N LEU A 17 -14.86 0.50 -11.57
CA LEU A 17 -15.83 -0.50 -11.11
C LEU A 17 -16.60 -0.01 -9.87
N VAL A 18 -15.87 0.55 -8.90
CA VAL A 18 -16.48 1.01 -7.65
C VAL A 18 -17.22 2.34 -7.83
N HIS A 19 -16.60 3.34 -8.47
CA HIS A 19 -17.14 4.70 -8.56
C HIS A 19 -18.21 4.84 -9.64
N VAL A 20 -17.95 4.36 -10.86
CA VAL A 20 -18.81 4.58 -12.03
C VAL A 20 -19.81 3.44 -12.20
N PHE A 21 -19.34 2.19 -12.18
CA PHE A 21 -20.22 1.01 -12.29
C PHE A 21 -20.93 0.65 -10.98
N ARG A 22 -20.63 1.36 -9.89
CA ARG A 22 -21.31 1.22 -8.58
C ARG A 22 -21.28 -0.21 -8.03
N MET A 23 -20.20 -0.94 -8.29
CA MET A 23 -19.98 -2.28 -7.77
C MET A 23 -19.59 -2.24 -6.29
N TYR A 24 -20.50 -1.75 -5.44
CA TYR A 24 -20.27 -1.50 -4.02
C TYR A 24 -20.00 -2.78 -3.22
N PHE A 25 -20.34 -3.95 -3.76
CA PHE A 25 -20.00 -5.24 -3.15
C PHE A 25 -18.49 -5.47 -3.04
N LEU A 26 -17.67 -4.77 -3.86
CA LEU A 26 -16.21 -4.79 -3.78
C LEU A 26 -15.68 -4.09 -2.52
N ILE A 27 -16.50 -3.27 -1.85
CA ILE A 27 -16.15 -2.60 -0.61
C ILE A 27 -16.41 -3.60 0.53
N SER A 28 -15.38 -4.36 0.94
CA SER A 28 -15.56 -5.51 1.86
C SER A 28 -16.26 -5.13 3.18
N GLY A 29 -15.93 -3.98 3.76
CA GLY A 29 -16.55 -3.48 4.99
C GLY A 29 -18.03 -3.11 4.83
N TYR A 30 -18.47 -2.72 3.64
CA TYR A 30 -19.88 -2.44 3.34
C TYR A 30 -20.65 -3.73 3.00
N ASN A 31 -20.03 -4.63 2.23
CA ASN A 31 -20.65 -5.87 1.79
C ASN A 31 -20.91 -6.86 2.95
N THR A 32 -20.04 -6.85 3.97
CA THR A 32 -20.15 -7.71 5.15
C THR A 32 -21.00 -7.11 6.28
N MET A 33 -21.48 -5.88 6.12
CA MET A 33 -22.22 -5.16 7.15
C MET A 33 -23.68 -5.64 7.24
N PRO A 34 -24.27 -5.77 8.45
CA PRO A 34 -25.70 -6.04 8.61
C PRO A 34 -26.55 -4.95 7.95
N LYS A 35 -27.68 -5.32 7.33
CA LYS A 35 -28.54 -4.43 6.54
C LYS A 35 -28.86 -3.09 7.24
N ALA A 36 -29.25 -3.14 8.52
CA ALA A 36 -29.61 -1.96 9.31
C ALA A 36 -28.47 -0.94 9.52
N LYS A 37 -27.21 -1.40 9.54
CA LYS A 37 -26.04 -0.51 9.61
C LYS A 37 -25.64 -0.02 8.23
N ARG A 38 -25.80 -0.89 7.21
CA ARG A 38 -25.45 -0.62 5.82
C ARG A 38 -26.26 0.53 5.23
N GLU A 39 -27.54 0.64 5.58
CA GLU A 39 -28.43 1.72 5.14
C GLU A 39 -28.04 3.10 5.67
N LYS A 40 -27.27 3.16 6.77
CA LYS A 40 -26.78 4.42 7.36
C LYS A 40 -25.51 4.93 6.69
N VAL A 41 -24.92 4.17 5.78
CA VAL A 41 -23.64 4.52 5.15
C VAL A 41 -23.91 5.23 3.82
N ASP A 42 -23.30 6.40 3.62
CA ASP A 42 -23.27 7.05 2.31
C ASP A 42 -22.24 6.34 1.40
N VAL A 43 -22.64 5.18 0.90
CA VAL A 43 -21.82 4.33 0.03
C VAL A 43 -21.44 5.03 -1.27
N ARG A 44 -22.25 5.97 -1.76
CA ARG A 44 -21.98 6.69 -3.00
C ARG A 44 -20.80 7.64 -2.80
N SER A 45 -20.76 8.37 -1.69
CA SER A 45 -19.62 9.23 -1.36
C SER A 45 -18.36 8.42 -1.06
N ILE A 46 -18.47 7.28 -0.37
CA ILE A 46 -17.33 6.36 -0.17
C ILE A 46 -16.80 5.83 -1.50
N ALA A 47 -17.68 5.37 -2.38
CA ALA A 47 -17.29 4.84 -3.69
C ALA A 47 -16.59 5.90 -4.56
N ARG A 48 -17.09 7.15 -4.52
CA ARG A 48 -16.43 8.30 -5.17
C ARG A 48 -15.06 8.60 -4.56
N LEU A 49 -14.93 8.53 -3.24
CA LEU A 49 -13.65 8.73 -2.56
C LEU A 49 -12.63 7.65 -2.94
N ILE A 50 -13.04 6.37 -2.95
CA ILE A 50 -12.23 5.24 -3.41
C ILE A 50 -11.84 5.40 -4.88
N GLY A 51 -12.78 5.84 -5.73
CA GLY A 51 -12.52 6.12 -7.14
C GLY A 51 -11.41 7.16 -7.33
N TRP A 52 -11.55 8.33 -6.71
CA TRP A 52 -10.54 9.39 -6.78
C TRP A 52 -9.19 8.98 -6.21
N TRP A 53 -9.18 8.26 -5.08
CA TRP A 53 -7.95 7.68 -4.55
C TRP A 53 -7.28 6.72 -5.54
N SER A 54 -8.06 5.88 -6.22
CA SER A 54 -7.54 4.92 -7.21
C SER A 54 -6.99 5.65 -8.43
N TYR A 55 -7.69 6.66 -8.94
CA TYR A 55 -7.26 7.44 -10.11
C TYR A 55 -5.98 8.24 -9.81
N ALA A 56 -5.88 8.84 -8.63
CA ALA A 56 -4.68 9.57 -8.23
C ALA A 56 -3.45 8.65 -8.15
N ASN A 57 -3.59 7.47 -7.52
CA ASN A 57 -2.51 6.50 -7.44
C ASN A 57 -2.13 5.91 -8.80
N ALA A 58 -3.12 5.66 -9.67
CA ALA A 58 -2.84 5.23 -11.04
C ALA A 58 -2.08 6.30 -11.83
N ALA A 59 -2.46 7.58 -11.72
CA ALA A 59 -1.77 8.68 -12.38
C ALA A 59 -0.30 8.77 -11.94
N VAL A 60 -0.02 8.67 -10.64
CA VAL A 60 1.35 8.65 -10.12
C VAL A 60 2.13 7.46 -10.68
N LEU A 61 1.54 6.26 -10.72
CA LEU A 61 2.20 5.08 -11.27
C LEU A 61 2.47 5.18 -12.79
N VAL A 62 1.58 5.84 -13.55
CA VAL A 62 1.82 6.15 -14.97
C VAL A 62 3.01 7.10 -15.10
N VAL A 63 3.06 8.18 -14.31
CA VAL A 63 4.19 9.13 -14.32
C VAL A 63 5.50 8.41 -13.99
N VAL A 64 5.53 7.58 -12.95
CA VAL A 64 6.70 6.76 -12.61
C VAL A 64 7.07 5.81 -13.75
N GLY A 65 6.08 5.16 -14.38
CA GLY A 65 6.30 4.31 -15.54
C GLY A 65 6.97 5.05 -16.69
N VAL A 66 6.50 6.26 -17.01
CA VAL A 66 7.08 7.12 -18.05
C VAL A 66 8.50 7.58 -17.69
N LEU A 67 8.74 8.02 -16.46
CA LEU A 67 10.07 8.43 -16.00
C LEU A 67 11.08 7.28 -16.13
N LEU A 68 10.70 6.08 -15.72
CA LEU A 68 11.53 4.88 -15.89
C LEU A 68 11.74 4.52 -17.37
N ALA A 69 10.77 4.82 -18.25
CA ALA A 69 10.88 4.59 -19.70
C ALA A 69 11.96 5.48 -20.35
N VAL A 70 12.09 6.71 -19.87
CA VAL A 70 13.07 7.70 -20.38
C VAL A 70 14.41 7.63 -19.65
N GLY A 71 14.64 6.58 -18.84
CA GLY A 71 15.90 6.35 -18.14
C GLY A 71 16.06 7.14 -16.83
N VAL A 72 15.02 7.82 -16.34
CA VAL A 72 15.05 8.51 -15.05
C VAL A 72 14.79 7.49 -13.94
N ALA A 73 15.80 7.24 -13.11
CA ALA A 73 15.68 6.38 -11.95
C ALA A 73 14.79 7.04 -10.89
N VAL A 74 13.67 6.39 -10.56
CA VAL A 74 12.77 6.82 -9.49
C VAL A 74 12.87 5.82 -8.33
N PRO A 75 13.28 6.24 -7.13
CA PRO A 75 13.31 5.36 -5.96
C PRO A 75 11.92 4.80 -5.66
N LEU A 76 11.81 3.49 -5.43
CA LEU A 76 10.54 2.81 -5.10
C LEU A 76 9.81 3.44 -3.91
N ALA A 77 10.56 4.02 -2.97
CA ALA A 77 10.02 4.70 -1.81
C ALA A 77 9.05 5.84 -2.18
N VAL A 78 9.28 6.56 -3.29
CA VAL A 78 8.46 7.72 -3.68
C VAL A 78 7.00 7.33 -3.96
N PRO A 79 6.68 6.43 -4.92
CA PRO A 79 5.30 6.01 -5.14
C PRO A 79 4.72 5.25 -3.94
N LEU A 80 5.53 4.53 -3.18
CA LEU A 80 5.08 3.79 -2.01
C LEU A 80 4.61 4.72 -0.87
N VAL A 81 5.37 5.77 -0.57
CA VAL A 81 5.01 6.78 0.43
C VAL A 81 3.76 7.52 -0.01
N PHE A 82 3.65 7.93 -1.27
CA PHE A 82 2.44 8.56 -1.81
C PHE A 82 1.20 7.66 -1.64
N PHE A 83 1.32 6.39 -2.01
CA PHE A 83 0.25 5.40 -1.84
C PHE A 83 -0.14 5.24 -0.37
N GLY A 84 0.83 5.10 0.52
CA GLY A 84 0.60 4.96 1.96
C GLY A 84 -0.13 6.17 2.54
N VAL A 85 0.38 7.38 2.31
CA VAL A 85 -0.22 8.64 2.81
C VAL A 85 -1.64 8.83 2.28
N THR A 86 -1.86 8.63 0.98
CA THR A 86 -3.20 8.77 0.40
C THR A 86 -4.17 7.71 0.90
N THR A 87 -3.70 6.49 1.19
CA THR A 87 -4.51 5.43 1.81
C THR A 87 -4.91 5.78 3.24
N LEU A 88 -4.00 6.33 4.06
CA LEU A 88 -4.34 6.83 5.39
C LEU A 88 -5.38 7.95 5.31
N ALA A 89 -5.19 8.88 4.37
CA ALA A 89 -6.13 9.97 4.14
C ALA A 89 -7.51 9.46 3.68
N LEU A 90 -7.56 8.43 2.83
CA LEU A 90 -8.78 7.73 2.42
C LEU A 90 -9.46 7.12 3.64
N LEU A 91 -8.73 6.37 4.47
CA LEU A 91 -9.30 5.66 5.62
C LEU A 91 -9.94 6.61 6.62
N VAL A 92 -9.29 7.76 6.89
CA VAL A 92 -9.81 8.80 7.78
C VAL A 92 -11.00 9.53 7.15
N ARG A 93 -10.91 9.91 5.87
CA ARG A 93 -12.01 10.61 5.18
C ARG A 93 -13.24 9.72 5.01
N ALA A 94 -13.06 8.41 4.80
CA ALA A 94 -14.14 7.46 4.65
C ALA A 94 -15.04 7.39 5.91
N GLN A 95 -14.46 7.55 7.11
CA GLN A 95 -15.23 7.54 8.37
C GLN A 95 -16.32 8.62 8.41
N ARG A 96 -16.13 9.75 7.72
CA ARG A 96 -17.12 10.84 7.68
C ARG A 96 -18.41 10.47 6.96
N TYR A 97 -18.36 9.43 6.13
CA TYR A 97 -19.52 8.93 5.37
C TYR A 97 -20.17 7.72 6.04
N ASP A 98 -19.69 7.31 7.22
CA ASP A 98 -20.30 6.26 8.03
C ASP A 98 -21.30 6.88 9.02
N GLY A 99 -22.59 6.82 8.70
CA GLY A 99 -23.66 7.29 9.56
C GLY A 99 -23.85 6.46 10.85
N ASN A 100 -23.09 5.37 11.03
CA ASN A 100 -23.00 4.67 12.31
C ASN A 100 -22.09 5.39 13.31
N LEU A 101 -21.13 6.18 12.81
CA LEU A 101 -20.16 6.93 13.61
C LEU A 101 -20.58 8.38 13.81
N PHE A 102 -21.08 9.02 12.74
CA PHE A 102 -21.52 10.41 12.73
C PHE A 102 -23.04 10.48 12.52
N ASP A 103 -23.71 11.39 13.23
CA ASP A 103 -25.12 11.71 12.98
C ASP A 103 -25.29 12.63 11.77
N GLU A 104 -26.54 12.88 11.36
CA GLU A 104 -26.87 13.75 10.22
C GLU A 104 -26.33 15.19 10.38
N ASP A 105 -26.19 15.65 11.63
CA ASP A 105 -25.56 16.94 12.00
C ASP A 105 -24.02 16.90 12.00
N GLY A 106 -23.40 15.79 11.62
CA GLY A 106 -21.94 15.60 11.63
C GLY A 106 -21.34 15.43 13.02
N ARG A 107 -22.16 15.26 14.07
CA ARG A 107 -21.71 15.01 15.45
C ARG A 107 -21.42 13.53 15.67
N LEU A 108 -20.42 13.24 16.49
CA LEU A 108 -20.05 11.87 16.86
C LEU A 108 -21.14 11.24 17.72
N ARG A 109 -21.66 10.07 17.34
CA ARG A 109 -22.69 9.38 18.12
C ARG A 109 -22.12 8.91 19.48
N PRO A 110 -22.90 8.95 20.56
CA PRO A 110 -22.45 8.44 21.85
C PRO A 110 -22.10 6.94 21.74
N GLY A 111 -20.85 6.59 22.09
CA GLY A 111 -20.31 5.23 21.99
C GLY A 111 -19.49 4.93 20.72
N ALA A 112 -19.63 5.72 19.65
CA ALA A 112 -18.85 5.58 18.41
C ALA A 112 -17.35 5.85 18.61
N TRP A 113 -16.97 6.58 19.66
CA TRP A 113 -15.58 6.82 20.04
C TRP A 113 -14.75 5.54 20.16
N LYS A 114 -15.33 4.45 20.69
CA LYS A 114 -14.62 3.17 20.84
C LYS A 114 -14.22 2.56 19.48
N GLN A 115 -15.04 2.72 18.45
CA GLN A 115 -14.72 2.27 17.10
C GLN A 115 -13.61 3.13 16.48
N LEU A 116 -13.64 4.45 16.67
CA LEU A 116 -12.58 5.34 16.18
C LEU A 116 -11.23 5.07 16.85
N VAL A 117 -11.23 4.80 18.16
CA VAL A 117 -10.02 4.38 18.88
C VAL A 117 -9.48 3.06 18.31
N GLY A 118 -10.35 2.08 18.04
CA GLY A 118 -9.94 0.82 17.41
C GLY A 118 -9.29 1.02 16.03
N VAL A 119 -9.87 1.86 15.18
CA VAL A 119 -9.29 2.22 13.87
C VAL A 119 -7.95 2.95 14.06
N GLY A 120 -7.87 3.88 15.00
CA GLY A 120 -6.64 4.62 15.31
C GLY A 120 -5.50 3.72 15.78
N VAL A 121 -5.80 2.77 16.67
CA VAL A 121 -4.82 1.78 17.16
C VAL A 121 -4.35 0.88 16.03
N PHE A 122 -5.26 0.39 15.17
CA PHE A 122 -4.89 -0.43 14.02
C PHE A 122 -3.96 0.34 13.06
N LEU A 123 -4.28 1.60 12.77
CA LEU A 123 -3.43 2.47 11.95
C LEU A 123 -2.05 2.69 12.58
N ALA A 124 -1.97 2.89 13.90
CA ALA A 124 -0.71 3.05 14.60
C ALA A 124 0.15 1.77 14.53
N ILE A 125 -0.45 0.60 14.76
CA ILE A 125 0.23 -0.69 14.64
C ILE A 125 0.77 -0.89 13.22
N LEU A 126 -0.05 -0.59 12.21
CA LEU A 126 0.36 -0.69 10.81
C LEU A 126 1.55 0.23 10.49
N ALA A 127 1.50 1.49 10.96
CA ALA A 127 2.59 2.44 10.76
C ALA A 127 3.90 2.00 11.44
N VAL A 128 3.82 1.46 12.65
CA VAL A 128 4.98 0.87 13.35
C VAL A 128 5.51 -0.33 12.56
N GLY A 129 4.63 -1.23 12.12
CA GLY A 129 5.00 -2.40 11.32
C GLY A 129 5.72 -2.02 10.02
N ILE A 130 5.20 -1.04 9.29
CA ILE A 130 5.86 -0.50 8.07
C ILE A 130 7.23 0.09 8.42
N THR A 131 7.33 0.86 9.50
CA THR A 131 8.60 1.50 9.90
C THR A 131 9.67 0.46 10.25
N VAL A 132 9.30 -0.55 11.04
CA VAL A 132 10.19 -1.67 11.39
C VAL A 132 10.58 -2.46 10.14
N PHE A 133 9.63 -2.71 9.25
CA PHE A 133 9.89 -3.42 7.99
C PHE A 133 10.87 -2.64 7.09
N LEU A 134 10.68 -1.33 6.95
CA LEU A 134 11.60 -0.48 6.18
C LEU A 134 13.00 -0.41 6.82
N ALA A 135 13.09 -0.35 8.15
CA ALA A 135 14.37 -0.39 8.85
C ALA A 135 15.09 -1.73 8.67
N TRP A 136 14.34 -2.84 8.60
CA TRP A 136 14.90 -4.15 8.29
C TRP A 136 15.36 -4.25 6.83
N LEU A 137 14.59 -3.68 5.89
CA LEU A 137 14.94 -3.60 4.47
C LEU A 137 16.21 -2.76 4.23
N SER A 138 16.47 -1.76 5.06
CA SER A 138 17.67 -0.92 4.94
C SER A 138 18.97 -1.56 5.43
N ARG A 139 18.93 -2.78 5.99
CA ARG A 139 20.16 -3.46 6.41
C ARG A 139 20.97 -3.87 5.17
N PRO A 140 22.27 -3.55 5.12
CA PRO A 140 23.11 -3.96 4.01
C PRO A 140 23.17 -5.48 3.92
N VAL A 141 23.26 -5.99 2.70
CA VAL A 141 23.52 -7.40 2.47
C VAL A 141 24.99 -7.65 2.81
N GLU A 142 25.24 -8.47 3.82
CA GLU A 142 26.58 -8.86 4.20
C GLU A 142 26.97 -10.12 3.42
N VAL A 143 28.15 -10.12 2.81
CA VAL A 143 28.69 -11.28 2.11
C VAL A 143 29.83 -11.82 2.96
N THR A 144 29.65 -13.00 3.53
CA THR A 144 30.66 -13.65 4.38
C THR A 144 31.12 -14.96 3.73
N ALA A 145 32.42 -15.17 3.69
CA ALA A 145 33.00 -16.45 3.26
C ALA A 145 32.93 -17.44 4.44
N THR A 146 32.36 -18.61 4.20
CA THR A 146 32.19 -19.71 5.16
C THR A 146 32.87 -20.96 4.60
N ASP A 147 33.13 -21.97 5.44
CA ASP A 147 33.78 -23.21 5.01
C ASP A 147 33.05 -23.92 3.85
N ASP A 148 31.71 -23.85 3.82
CA ASP A 148 30.88 -24.48 2.80
C ASP A 148 30.67 -23.64 1.52
N GLY A 149 31.00 -22.33 1.54
CA GLY A 149 30.73 -21.44 0.40
C GLY A 149 30.70 -19.95 0.76
N VAL A 150 30.19 -19.14 -0.17
CA VAL A 150 29.91 -17.72 0.07
C VAL A 150 28.48 -17.57 0.57
N ALA A 151 28.32 -17.14 1.82
CA ALA A 151 27.03 -16.83 2.41
C ALA A 151 26.66 -15.38 2.13
N ILE A 152 25.58 -15.18 1.38
CA ILE A 152 24.95 -13.87 1.18
C ILE A 152 23.90 -13.73 2.28
N SER A 153 24.24 -12.97 3.32
CA SER A 153 23.39 -12.69 4.47
C SER A 153 22.51 -11.48 4.18
N GLY A 154 21.19 -11.70 4.16
CA GLY A 154 20.20 -10.65 3.86
C GLY A 154 18.79 -11.22 3.78
N MET A 155 17.85 -10.45 3.23
CA MET A 155 16.43 -10.84 3.13
C MET A 155 16.18 -12.13 2.33
N TYR A 156 17.12 -12.47 1.44
CA TYR A 156 17.05 -13.62 0.54
C TYR A 156 18.14 -14.66 0.85
N ALA A 157 18.59 -14.70 2.11
CA ALA A 157 19.75 -15.45 2.60
C ALA A 157 20.02 -16.72 1.78
N THR A 158 21.20 -16.78 1.17
CA THR A 158 21.58 -17.91 0.31
C THR A 158 23.06 -18.22 0.48
N THR A 159 23.39 -19.50 0.40
CA THR A 159 24.77 -19.98 0.43
C THR A 159 25.12 -20.51 -0.95
N LEU A 160 26.08 -19.86 -1.61
CA LEU A 160 26.65 -20.32 -2.86
C LEU A 160 27.82 -21.25 -2.52
N ALA A 161 27.63 -22.55 -2.73
CA ALA A 161 28.67 -23.54 -2.50
C ALA A 161 29.86 -23.33 -3.45
N TRP A 162 31.07 -23.62 -2.98
CA TRP A 162 32.30 -23.35 -3.74
C TRP A 162 32.33 -24.00 -5.14
N ASP A 163 31.73 -25.18 -5.28
CA ASP A 163 31.62 -25.93 -6.53
C ASP A 163 30.75 -25.24 -7.59
N THR A 164 29.86 -24.35 -7.18
CA THR A 164 29.02 -23.55 -8.08
C THR A 164 29.71 -22.29 -8.61
N ILE A 165 30.83 -21.88 -8.00
CA ILE A 165 31.58 -20.66 -8.36
C ILE A 165 32.58 -20.98 -9.47
N ARG A 166 32.30 -20.53 -10.70
CA ARG A 166 33.15 -20.81 -11.87
C ARG A 166 34.30 -19.83 -12.05
N GLU A 167 34.09 -18.56 -11.69
CA GLU A 167 35.07 -17.50 -11.93
C GLU A 167 34.83 -16.36 -10.95
N VAL A 168 35.91 -15.81 -10.38
CA VAL A 168 35.89 -14.61 -9.53
C VAL A 168 36.74 -13.56 -10.23
N ARG A 169 36.15 -12.42 -10.56
CA ARG A 169 36.85 -11.26 -11.15
C ARG A 169 36.73 -10.06 -10.24
N LEU A 170 37.86 -9.41 -9.97
CA LEU A 170 37.91 -8.09 -9.38
C LEU A 170 37.52 -7.08 -10.45
N LEU A 171 36.41 -6.36 -10.24
CA LEU A 171 35.92 -5.36 -11.19
C LEU A 171 36.44 -3.96 -10.89
N GLU A 172 36.67 -3.64 -9.61
CA GLU A 172 37.21 -2.37 -9.14
C GLU A 172 38.15 -2.60 -7.95
N GLU A 173 39.26 -1.87 -7.93
CA GLU A 173 40.20 -1.79 -6.81
C GLU A 173 39.84 -0.51 -6.04
N LEU A 174 39.57 -0.63 -4.73
CA LEU A 174 39.10 0.44 -3.85
C LEU A 174 40.20 1.45 -3.51
#